data_AF-A0A6N9NM25-F1
#
_entry.id   AF-A0A6N9NM25-F1
#
_cell.length_a   1.000
_cell.length_b   1.000
_cell.length_c   1.000
_cell.angle_alpha   90.00
_cell.angle_beta   90.00
_cell.angle_gamma   90.00
#
_symmetry.space_group_name_H-M   'P 1'
#
loop_
_entity.id
_entity.type
_entity.pdbx_description
1 polymer ?
#
loop_
_entity_poly.entity_id
_entity_poly.type
_entity_poly.pdbx_seq_one_letter_code
_entity_poly.pdbx_strand_id
1 'polypeptide(L)'
;MRQNQNNYYSYVANGIQLFSEIEMPELQIGNGEGDVYILLGEVPDKILNPQFNGAKAQAGDNKFMLTIDKVATYFIEKINDQFIVTIKVKEKAKMADVRVFILSSVLGALSFMKNMLPLHASGTVIDGSAVLFTGNAGVGKSTLGAAFYKKGYSFLTDNIASIVKGSENNYLVHPSYSQLRLWEDSLERLENFEEEKWKMREKVNKYNMVLNDRISISPSPLRKIYVLKQKQTNTININPIYGSQKVELLLRQTFRIKLLKGIGSQKNYFDLLNHLSKDIEVSVIERPTQTFQLDDLVNAVLNDLNCNPN
;
A
#
# COMPACT_ATOMS: atom_id res chain seq x y z
N MET A 1 -24.39 7.08 6.39
CA MET A 1 -23.81 5.84 6.95
C MET A 1 -24.92 4.82 7.13
N ARG A 2 -24.79 3.59 6.64
CA ARG A 2 -25.74 2.51 6.96
C ARG A 2 -25.10 1.64 8.04
N GLN A 3 -25.61 1.74 9.27
CA GLN A 3 -25.34 0.75 10.30
C GLN A 3 -26.16 -0.49 9.94
N ASN A 4 -25.49 -1.65 9.79
CA ASN A 4 -26.20 -2.92 9.73
C ASN A 4 -26.64 -3.34 11.14
N GLN A 5 -27.51 -4.34 11.25
CA GLN A 5 -28.14 -4.80 12.50
C GLN A 5 -27.15 -5.22 13.62
N ASN A 6 -25.85 -5.35 13.30
CA ASN A 6 -24.74 -5.37 14.24
C ASN A 6 -23.94 -4.08 14.02
N ASN A 7 -23.77 -3.21 15.04
CA ASN A 7 -23.23 -1.83 15.05
C ASN A 7 -21.84 -1.58 14.39
N TYR A 8 -21.60 -2.03 13.16
CA TYR A 8 -20.33 -1.89 12.45
C TYR A 8 -20.43 -0.89 11.29
N TYR A 9 -19.36 -0.15 11.07
CA TYR A 9 -19.11 0.57 9.84
C TYR A 9 -18.57 -0.39 8.77
N SER A 10 -19.03 -0.26 7.52
CA SER A 10 -18.53 -1.06 6.39
C SER A 10 -17.61 -0.24 5.50
N TYR A 11 -16.43 -0.78 5.20
CA TYR A 11 -15.40 -0.13 4.40
C TYR A 11 -14.77 -1.08 3.38
N VAL A 12 -14.13 -0.51 2.37
CA VAL A 12 -13.24 -1.24 1.46
C VAL A 12 -11.88 -0.54 1.36
N ALA A 13 -10.80 -1.33 1.40
CA ALA A 13 -9.44 -0.86 1.14
C ALA A 13 -8.56 -1.99 0.64
N ASN A 14 -7.72 -1.74 -0.37
CA ASN A 14 -6.80 -2.74 -0.93
C ASN A 14 -7.50 -4.04 -1.39
N GLY A 15 -8.76 -3.93 -1.83
CA GLY A 15 -9.58 -5.10 -2.21
C GLY A 15 -10.14 -5.89 -1.04
N ILE A 16 -9.98 -5.40 0.19
CA ILE A 16 -10.44 -6.04 1.41
C ILE A 16 -11.69 -5.31 1.90
N GLN A 17 -12.79 -6.04 2.01
CA GLN A 17 -14.00 -5.55 2.65
C GLN A 17 -13.89 -5.74 4.16
N LEU A 18 -14.21 -4.68 4.91
CA LEU A 18 -13.97 -4.56 6.35
C LEU A 18 -15.26 -4.17 7.05
N PHE A 19 -15.54 -4.81 8.18
CA PHE A 19 -16.48 -4.33 9.18
C PHE A 19 -15.71 -3.84 10.39
N SER A 20 -15.99 -2.63 10.88
CA SER A 20 -15.22 -2.05 11.99
C SER A 20 -16.11 -1.39 13.04
N GLU A 21 -15.75 -1.57 14.31
CA GLU A 21 -16.26 -0.78 15.42
C GLU A 21 -15.66 0.63 15.47
N ILE A 22 -14.51 0.81 14.82
CA ILE A 22 -13.80 2.09 14.75
C ILE A 22 -14.24 2.80 13.47
N GLU A 23 -14.70 4.04 13.61
CA GLU A 23 -14.95 4.90 12.46
C GLU A 23 -13.62 5.23 11.74
N MET A 24 -13.57 4.99 10.44
CA MET A 24 -12.40 5.21 9.58
C MET A 24 -12.79 6.12 8.41
N PRO A 25 -12.87 7.44 8.63
CA PRO A 25 -13.27 8.40 7.59
C PRO A 25 -12.30 8.42 6.40
N GLU A 26 -11.10 7.85 6.56
CA GLU A 26 -10.12 7.72 5.49
C GLU A 26 -10.50 6.67 4.44
N LEU A 27 -11.35 5.70 4.77
CA LEU A 27 -11.68 4.59 3.88
C LEU A 27 -12.95 4.84 3.06
N GLN A 28 -12.98 4.25 1.87
CA GLN A 28 -14.19 4.21 1.05
C GLN A 28 -15.24 3.31 1.71
N ILE A 29 -16.52 3.65 1.53
CA ILE A 29 -17.64 2.86 2.03
C ILE A 29 -17.64 1.48 1.34
N GLY A 30 -17.72 0.43 2.14
CA GLY A 30 -17.80 -0.95 1.67
C GLY A 30 -19.19 -1.29 1.12
N ASN A 31 -19.27 -2.39 0.37
CA ASN A 31 -20.55 -2.83 -0.21
C ASN A 31 -21.43 -3.60 0.80
N GLY A 32 -20.98 -3.77 2.05
CA GLY A 32 -21.70 -4.52 3.08
C GLY A 32 -21.50 -6.03 3.03
N GLU A 33 -20.58 -6.54 2.20
CA GLU A 33 -20.19 -7.94 2.12
C GLU A 33 -18.72 -8.07 2.50
N GLY A 34 -18.34 -8.98 3.40
CA GLY A 34 -16.93 -9.09 3.80
C GLY A 34 -16.66 -10.16 4.84
N ASP A 35 -15.38 -10.45 5.04
CA ASP A 35 -14.89 -11.50 5.93
C ASP A 35 -13.89 -10.98 6.98
N VAL A 36 -13.67 -9.66 7.05
CA VAL A 36 -12.73 -9.06 8.00
C VAL A 36 -13.47 -8.17 9.00
N TYR A 37 -13.24 -8.42 10.28
CA TYR A 37 -13.85 -7.68 11.39
C TYR A 37 -12.76 -6.99 12.21
N ILE A 38 -12.91 -5.70 12.46
CA ILE A 38 -12.01 -4.87 13.25
C ILE A 38 -12.73 -4.48 14.54
N LEU A 39 -12.29 -5.06 15.64
CA LEU A 39 -12.94 -5.00 16.94
C LEU A 39 -12.01 -4.37 17.98
N LEU A 40 -12.58 -3.63 18.93
CA LEU A 40 -11.88 -3.22 20.14
C LEU A 40 -11.96 -4.33 21.18
N GLY A 41 -10.86 -4.60 21.87
CA GLY A 41 -10.88 -5.63 22.91
C GLY A 41 -9.54 -5.99 23.49
N GLU A 42 -9.57 -7.00 24.35
CA GLU A 42 -8.37 -7.61 24.91
C GLU A 42 -7.69 -8.50 23.88
N VAL A 43 -6.36 -8.56 23.96
CA VAL A 43 -5.52 -9.35 23.04
C VAL A 43 -4.59 -10.24 23.85
N PRO A 44 -4.15 -11.39 23.30
CA PRO A 44 -3.14 -12.21 23.95
C PRO A 44 -1.83 -11.43 24.17
N ASP A 45 -1.07 -11.81 25.19
CA ASP A 45 0.23 -11.16 25.47
C ASP A 45 1.27 -11.40 24.37
N LYS A 46 1.18 -12.56 23.70
CA LYS A 46 2.07 -13.00 22.64
C LYS A 46 1.43 -14.08 21.77
N ILE A 47 1.97 -14.26 20.57
CA ILE A 47 1.77 -15.47 19.78
C ILE A 47 2.67 -16.56 20.36
N LEU A 48 2.12 -17.76 20.59
CA LEU A 48 2.89 -18.93 21.00
C LEU A 48 3.67 -19.48 19.80
N ASN A 49 4.94 -19.84 20.00
CA ASN A 49 5.83 -20.41 18.97
C ASN A 49 5.83 -19.66 17.62
N PRO A 50 6.05 -18.33 17.62
CA PRO A 50 5.95 -17.55 16.39
C PRO A 50 7.08 -17.90 15.41
N GLN A 51 6.74 -18.07 14.14
CA GLN A 51 7.71 -18.31 13.07
C GLN A 51 8.52 -17.04 12.73
N PHE A 52 7.94 -15.87 12.98
CA PHE A 52 8.61 -14.58 12.96
C PHE A 52 8.43 -13.87 14.30
N ASN A 53 9.54 -13.49 14.93
CA ASN A 53 9.57 -12.75 16.18
C ASN A 53 10.51 -11.55 16.05
N GLY A 54 9.93 -10.37 15.87
CA GLY A 54 10.65 -9.09 15.84
C GLY A 54 10.34 -8.23 17.06
N ALA A 55 11.07 -7.13 17.22
CA ALA A 55 10.97 -6.26 18.40
C ALA A 55 9.55 -5.75 18.71
N LYS A 56 8.71 -5.58 17.68
CA LYS A 56 7.35 -5.05 17.81
C LYS A 56 6.28 -5.92 17.17
N ALA A 57 6.67 -6.99 16.50
CA ALA A 57 5.76 -7.76 15.67
C ALA A 57 6.05 -9.25 15.73
N GLN A 58 5.00 -10.06 15.75
CA GLN A 58 5.05 -11.51 15.73
C GLN A 58 4.14 -12.04 14.62
N ALA A 59 4.52 -13.15 14.01
CA ALA A 59 3.65 -13.88 13.10
C ALA A 59 3.91 -15.39 13.17
N GLY A 60 2.84 -16.18 13.06
CA GLY A 60 2.87 -17.64 13.12
C GLY A 60 1.45 -18.19 13.07
N ASP A 61 1.26 -19.37 12.46
CA ASP A 61 -0.02 -20.09 12.41
C ASP A 61 -1.22 -19.23 11.95
N ASN A 62 -1.06 -18.49 10.85
CA ASN A 62 -2.04 -17.54 10.30
C ASN A 62 -2.44 -16.43 11.28
N LYS A 63 -1.60 -16.15 12.28
CA LYS A 63 -1.76 -15.05 13.23
C LYS A 63 -0.71 -13.99 13.00
N PHE A 64 -1.08 -12.75 13.27
CA PHE A 64 -0.18 -11.61 13.25
C PHE A 64 -0.43 -10.74 14.48
N MET A 65 0.64 -10.28 15.10
CA MET A 65 0.56 -9.34 16.23
C MET A 65 1.51 -8.18 15.98
N LEU A 66 1.05 -6.97 16.26
CA LEU A 66 1.85 -5.75 16.26
C LEU A 66 1.60 -4.98 17.54
N THR A 67 2.66 -4.67 18.28
CA THR A 67 2.59 -3.81 19.47
C THR A 67 3.30 -2.50 19.20
N ILE A 68 2.55 -1.41 19.26
CA ILE A 68 3.09 -0.05 19.16
C ILE A 68 2.99 0.61 20.53
N ASP A 69 4.16 0.89 21.11
CA ASP A 69 4.29 1.58 22.39
C ASP A 69 3.40 2.83 22.43
N LYS A 70 2.63 2.96 23.52
CA LYS A 70 1.72 4.09 23.78
C LYS A 70 0.55 4.26 22.79
N VAL A 71 0.40 3.39 21.80
CA VAL A 71 -0.70 3.47 20.81
C VAL A 71 -1.68 2.31 21.00
N ALA A 72 -1.32 1.11 20.55
CA ALA A 72 -2.19 -0.05 20.64
C ALA A 72 -1.41 -1.34 20.36
N THR A 73 -2.01 -2.47 20.74
CA THR A 73 -1.65 -3.79 20.23
C THR A 73 -2.73 -4.26 19.27
N TYR A 74 -2.32 -4.68 18.08
CA TYR A 74 -3.18 -5.20 17.02
C TYR A 74 -2.92 -6.70 16.91
N PHE A 75 -3.97 -7.50 16.97
CA PHE A 75 -3.89 -8.95 16.84
C PHE A 75 -4.84 -9.40 15.73
N ILE A 76 -4.32 -10.14 14.78
CA ILE A 76 -5.08 -10.71 13.66
C ILE A 76 -5.04 -12.22 13.79
N GLU A 77 -6.20 -12.85 13.70
CA GLU A 77 -6.31 -14.29 13.56
C GLU A 77 -7.42 -14.67 12.59
N LYS A 78 -7.27 -15.85 11.97
CA LYS A 78 -8.32 -16.45 11.17
C LYS A 78 -9.17 -17.35 12.07
N ILE A 79 -10.47 -17.10 12.14
CA ILE A 79 -11.46 -17.93 12.84
C ILE A 79 -12.47 -18.39 11.80
N ASN A 80 -12.55 -19.70 11.57
CA ASN A 80 -13.29 -20.28 10.44
C ASN A 80 -12.84 -19.64 9.12
N ASP A 81 -13.76 -19.04 8.35
CA ASP A 81 -13.48 -18.35 7.09
C ASP A 81 -13.38 -16.82 7.23
N GLN A 82 -13.30 -16.31 8.47
CA GLN A 82 -13.22 -14.88 8.75
C GLN A 82 -11.88 -14.49 9.37
N PHE A 83 -11.45 -13.27 9.14
CA PHE A 83 -10.31 -12.64 9.80
C PHE A 83 -10.79 -11.69 10.88
N ILE A 84 -10.37 -11.92 12.12
CA ILE A 84 -10.68 -11.06 13.25
C ILE A 84 -9.44 -10.26 13.60
N VAL A 85 -9.58 -8.93 13.58
CA VAL A 85 -8.57 -7.96 14.00
C VAL A 85 -9.01 -7.36 15.33
N THR A 86 -8.43 -7.83 16.42
CA THR A 86 -8.69 -7.28 17.77
C THR A 86 -7.65 -6.22 18.11
N ILE A 87 -8.10 -5.07 18.59
CA ILE A 87 -7.26 -3.91 18.89
C ILE A 87 -7.40 -3.53 20.37
N LYS A 88 -6.31 -3.71 21.13
CA LYS A 88 -6.19 -3.21 22.49
C LYS A 88 -5.56 -1.82 22.48
N VAL A 89 -6.40 -0.79 22.53
CA VAL A 89 -5.98 0.63 22.56
C VAL A 89 -5.36 0.96 23.93
N LYS A 90 -4.26 1.73 23.94
CA LYS A 90 -3.64 2.21 25.18
C LYS A 90 -4.38 3.45 25.70
N GLU A 91 -4.49 3.59 27.02
CA GLU A 91 -5.33 4.58 27.73
C GLU A 91 -5.28 6.04 27.22
N LYS A 92 -4.13 6.49 26.69
CA LYS A 92 -3.93 7.88 26.21
C LYS A 92 -3.65 7.98 24.71
N ALA A 93 -3.91 6.91 23.95
CA ALA A 93 -3.67 6.90 22.52
C ALA A 93 -4.72 7.74 21.79
N LYS A 94 -4.29 8.58 20.86
CA LYS A 94 -5.20 9.26 19.94
C LYS A 94 -5.70 8.24 18.91
N MET A 95 -7.00 8.19 18.64
CA MET A 95 -7.56 7.24 17.65
C MET A 95 -6.99 7.44 16.24
N ALA A 96 -6.58 8.65 15.88
CA ALA A 96 -5.85 8.91 14.64
C ALA A 96 -4.53 8.11 14.56
N ASP A 97 -3.76 8.03 15.65
CA ASP A 97 -2.53 7.23 15.71
C ASP A 97 -2.85 5.72 15.60
N VAL A 98 -3.97 5.27 16.17
CA VAL A 98 -4.44 3.88 16.04
C VAL A 98 -4.73 3.55 14.57
N ARG A 99 -5.51 4.41 13.89
CA ARG A 99 -5.87 4.22 12.48
C ARG A 99 -4.66 4.20 11.55
N VAL A 100 -3.60 4.97 11.81
CA VAL A 100 -2.37 4.93 11.02
C VAL A 100 -1.80 3.50 10.88
N PHE A 101 -1.84 2.69 11.95
CA PHE A 101 -1.34 1.32 11.90
C PHE A 101 -2.35 0.32 11.33
N ILE A 102 -3.65 0.60 11.45
CA ILE A 102 -4.70 -0.14 10.73
C ILE A 102 -4.46 0.02 9.21
N LEU A 103 -4.43 1.27 8.75
CA LEU A 103 -4.22 1.70 7.35
C LEU A 103 -2.83 1.39 6.79
N SER A 104 -1.98 0.66 7.52
CA SER A 104 -0.66 0.27 7.05
C SER A 104 -0.35 -1.18 7.40
N SER A 105 -0.03 -1.44 8.65
CA SER A 105 0.52 -2.72 9.08
C SER A 105 -0.53 -3.82 9.06
N VAL A 106 -1.73 -3.51 9.53
CA VAL A 106 -2.86 -4.45 9.56
C VAL A 106 -3.31 -4.75 8.14
N LEU A 107 -3.59 -3.74 7.31
CA LEU A 107 -3.96 -3.96 5.91
C LEU A 107 -2.87 -4.70 5.11
N GLY A 108 -1.58 -4.44 5.39
CA GLY A 108 -0.48 -5.16 4.76
C GLY A 108 -0.45 -6.64 5.17
N ALA A 109 -0.62 -6.94 6.46
CA ALA A 109 -0.70 -8.32 6.95
C ALA A 109 -1.93 -9.06 6.37
N LEU A 110 -3.10 -8.41 6.35
CA LEU A 110 -4.31 -8.96 5.73
C LEU A 110 -4.12 -9.20 4.23
N SER A 111 -3.39 -8.32 3.54
CA SER A 111 -3.08 -8.52 2.10
C SER A 111 -2.31 -9.82 1.87
N PHE A 112 -1.31 -10.11 2.70
CA PHE A 112 -0.63 -11.40 2.68
C PHE A 112 -1.56 -12.57 3.04
N MET A 113 -2.35 -12.44 4.11
CA MET A 113 -3.27 -13.50 4.59
C MET A 113 -4.35 -13.85 3.55
N LYS A 114 -4.75 -12.89 2.72
CA LYS A 114 -5.70 -13.06 1.63
C LYS A 114 -5.01 -13.39 0.29
N ASN A 115 -3.76 -13.87 0.33
CA ASN A 115 -3.00 -14.33 -0.83
C ASN A 115 -2.78 -13.28 -1.93
N MET A 116 -2.74 -12.00 -1.56
CA MET A 116 -2.37 -10.92 -2.47
C MET A 116 -0.86 -10.66 -2.41
N LEU A 117 -0.35 -9.95 -3.41
CA LEU A 117 1.04 -9.47 -3.45
C LEU A 117 1.06 -7.97 -3.12
N PRO A 118 1.36 -7.58 -1.87
CA PRO A 118 1.45 -6.17 -1.49
C PRO A 118 2.84 -5.59 -1.80
N LEU A 119 2.92 -4.64 -2.73
CA LEU A 119 4.12 -3.84 -2.95
C LEU A 119 4.08 -2.54 -2.16
N HIS A 120 5.24 -2.10 -1.67
CA HIS A 120 5.39 -0.74 -1.15
C HIS A 120 5.53 0.22 -2.33
N ALA A 121 4.40 0.68 -2.84
CA ALA A 121 4.31 1.47 -4.06
C ALA A 121 3.28 2.59 -3.95
N SER A 122 3.43 3.60 -4.80
CA SER A 122 2.36 4.50 -5.20
C SER A 122 1.90 4.11 -6.61
N GLY A 123 0.60 4.23 -6.90
CA GLY A 123 0.01 3.82 -8.15
C GLY A 123 -0.92 4.89 -8.71
N THR A 124 -0.90 5.03 -10.02
CA THR A 124 -1.79 5.91 -10.79
C THR A 124 -2.40 5.12 -11.96
N VAL A 125 -3.54 5.57 -12.46
CA VAL A 125 -4.19 5.01 -13.65
C VAL A 125 -3.88 5.93 -14.84
N ILE A 126 -3.25 5.35 -15.86
CA ILE A 126 -2.90 5.98 -17.14
C ILE A 126 -3.56 5.14 -18.23
N ASP A 127 -4.41 5.76 -19.05
CA ASP A 127 -5.15 5.11 -20.14
C ASP A 127 -5.89 3.84 -19.69
N GLY A 128 -6.56 3.92 -18.53
CA GLY A 128 -7.34 2.82 -17.95
C GLY A 128 -6.51 1.73 -17.25
N SER A 129 -5.18 1.83 -17.24
CA SER A 129 -4.31 0.82 -16.63
C SER A 129 -3.47 1.37 -15.47
N ALA A 130 -3.24 0.54 -14.47
CA ALA A 130 -2.40 0.85 -13.32
C ALA A 130 -0.91 0.85 -13.68
N VAL A 131 -0.22 1.92 -13.29
CA VAL A 131 1.24 2.03 -13.31
C VAL A 131 1.72 2.23 -11.88
N LEU A 132 2.68 1.39 -11.45
CA LEU A 132 3.17 1.38 -10.08
C LEU A 132 4.58 1.96 -9.97
N PHE A 133 4.79 2.82 -9.00
CA PHE A 133 6.07 3.42 -8.64
C PHE A 133 6.52 2.87 -7.29
N THR A 134 7.58 2.07 -7.30
CA THR A 134 8.17 1.45 -6.11
C THR A 134 9.65 1.84 -5.95
N GLY A 135 10.34 1.36 -4.92
CA GLY A 135 11.69 1.76 -4.56
C GLY A 135 11.86 2.05 -3.07
N ASN A 136 13.10 2.32 -2.65
CA ASN A 136 13.46 2.54 -1.25
C ASN A 136 12.67 3.71 -0.60
N ALA A 137 12.62 3.76 0.73
CA ALA A 137 12.04 4.90 1.42
C ALA A 137 12.77 6.20 1.03
N GLY A 138 12.03 7.29 0.82
CA GLY A 138 12.61 8.59 0.48
C GLY A 138 12.94 8.83 -1.01
N VAL A 139 12.87 7.81 -1.88
CA VAL A 139 13.21 7.99 -3.32
C VAL A 139 12.17 8.79 -4.11
N GLY A 140 11.01 9.11 -3.53
CA GLY A 140 9.98 9.95 -4.16
C GLY A 140 8.81 9.23 -4.81
N LYS A 141 8.50 7.98 -4.41
CA LYS A 141 7.34 7.21 -4.95
C LYS A 141 6.02 7.98 -4.87
N SER A 142 5.65 8.40 -3.65
CA SER A 142 4.41 9.13 -3.39
C SER A 142 4.46 10.52 -4.02
N THR A 143 5.63 11.16 -4.09
CA THR A 143 5.84 12.45 -4.78
C THR A 143 5.58 12.32 -6.28
N LEU A 144 6.01 11.23 -6.92
CA LEU A 144 5.71 10.97 -8.33
C LEU A 144 4.22 10.66 -8.53
N GLY A 145 3.60 9.87 -7.65
CA GLY A 145 2.14 9.66 -7.68
C GLY A 145 1.36 10.97 -7.56
N ALA A 146 1.79 11.88 -6.68
CA ALA A 146 1.23 13.22 -6.55
C ALA A 146 1.39 14.05 -7.82
N ALA A 147 2.56 13.97 -8.49
CA ALA A 147 2.81 14.67 -9.76
C ALA A 147 1.85 14.21 -10.86
N PHE A 148 1.63 12.90 -11.00
CA PHE A 148 0.67 12.35 -11.94
C PHE A 148 -0.76 12.82 -11.64
N TYR A 149 -1.15 12.82 -10.36
CA TYR A 149 -2.45 13.34 -9.95
C TYR A 149 -2.64 14.83 -10.34
N LYS A 150 -1.62 15.69 -10.14
CA LYS A 150 -1.66 17.10 -10.60
C LYS A 150 -1.80 17.24 -12.10
N LYS A 151 -1.25 16.30 -12.87
CA LYS A 151 -1.34 16.28 -14.34
C LYS A 151 -2.70 15.73 -14.83
N GLY A 152 -3.63 15.44 -13.93
CA GLY A 152 -5.00 15.01 -14.26
C GLY A 152 -5.19 13.50 -14.32
N TYR A 153 -4.17 12.70 -14.02
CA TYR A 153 -4.31 11.24 -13.97
C TYR A 153 -5.00 10.79 -12.69
N SER A 154 -5.66 9.64 -12.74
CA SER A 154 -6.38 9.14 -11.58
C SER A 154 -5.42 8.53 -10.56
N PHE A 155 -5.64 8.85 -9.29
CA PHE A 155 -4.97 8.22 -8.16
C PHE A 155 -5.52 6.81 -7.94
N LEU A 156 -4.65 5.83 -7.73
CA LEU A 156 -5.06 4.45 -7.44
C LEU A 156 -4.72 4.06 -6.01
N THR A 157 -3.45 4.23 -5.61
CA THR A 157 -3.00 3.84 -4.28
C THR A 157 -1.71 4.56 -3.87
N ASP A 158 -1.48 4.70 -2.57
CA ASP A 158 -0.17 5.00 -2.01
C ASP A 158 0.11 4.06 -0.84
N ASN A 159 1.40 3.88 -0.52
CA ASN A 159 1.93 3.01 0.55
C ASN A 159 1.75 1.49 0.35
N ILE A 160 0.59 0.98 -0.07
CA ILE A 160 0.37 -0.46 -0.32
C ILE A 160 -0.39 -0.64 -1.65
N ALA A 161 0.30 -1.18 -2.66
CA ALA A 161 -0.34 -1.65 -3.87
C ALA A 161 -0.59 -3.16 -3.75
N SER A 162 -1.84 -3.55 -3.49
CA SER A 162 -2.24 -4.96 -3.39
C SER A 162 -2.59 -5.49 -4.77
N ILE A 163 -1.78 -6.43 -5.24
CA ILE A 163 -1.90 -7.03 -6.56
C ILE A 163 -2.52 -8.43 -6.43
N VAL A 164 -3.49 -8.72 -7.28
CA VAL A 164 -4.13 -10.04 -7.41
C VAL A 164 -4.03 -10.53 -8.85
N LYS A 165 -4.10 -11.84 -9.03
CA LYS A 165 -4.29 -12.43 -10.36
C LYS A 165 -5.77 -12.32 -10.74
N GLY A 166 -6.06 -11.70 -11.88
CA GLY A 166 -7.38 -11.63 -12.50
C GLY A 166 -7.64 -12.80 -13.45
N SER A 167 -8.62 -12.65 -14.34
CA SER A 167 -8.87 -13.57 -15.44
C SER A 167 -7.79 -13.45 -16.53
N GLU A 168 -7.52 -14.54 -17.25
CA GLU A 168 -6.70 -14.53 -18.49
C GLU A 168 -5.29 -13.93 -18.34
N ASN A 169 -4.56 -14.29 -17.28
CA ASN A 169 -3.19 -13.80 -16.97
C ASN A 169 -3.07 -12.28 -16.77
N ASN A 170 -4.18 -11.56 -16.61
CA ASN A 170 -4.14 -10.18 -16.18
C ASN A 170 -3.91 -10.08 -14.67
N TYR A 171 -3.22 -9.02 -14.25
CA TYR A 171 -3.05 -8.69 -12.84
C TYR A 171 -3.83 -7.43 -12.54
N LEU A 172 -4.54 -7.41 -11.42
CA LEU A 172 -5.31 -6.25 -11.00
C LEU A 172 -4.66 -5.63 -9.77
N VAL A 173 -4.58 -4.30 -9.76
CA VAL A 173 -4.20 -3.54 -8.57
C VAL A 173 -5.46 -2.98 -7.94
N HIS A 174 -5.69 -3.30 -6.68
CA HIS A 174 -6.80 -2.73 -5.95
C HIS A 174 -6.53 -1.28 -5.51
N PRO A 175 -7.55 -0.40 -5.56
CA PRO A 175 -7.45 0.92 -4.96
C PRO A 175 -7.28 0.81 -3.44
N SER A 176 -6.54 1.77 -2.87
CA SER A 176 -6.44 1.91 -1.42
C SER A 176 -7.37 3.03 -0.92
N TYR A 177 -6.99 3.69 0.16
CA TYR A 177 -7.70 4.88 0.66
C TYR A 177 -7.24 6.13 -0.10
N SER A 178 -8.11 7.12 -0.22
CA SER A 178 -7.92 8.34 -1.03
C SER A 178 -6.93 9.34 -0.40
N GLN A 179 -5.77 8.86 0.04
CA GLN A 179 -4.75 9.70 0.66
C GLN A 179 -3.35 9.45 0.12
N LEU A 180 -2.63 10.54 -0.14
CA LEU A 180 -1.20 10.55 -0.36
C LEU A 180 -0.45 10.83 0.95
N ARG A 181 0.67 10.14 1.17
CA ARG A 181 1.54 10.38 2.34
C ARG A 181 2.85 11.01 1.91
N LEU A 182 2.91 12.34 1.98
CA LEU A 182 4.06 13.13 1.52
C LEU A 182 4.88 13.68 2.68
N TRP A 183 6.20 13.75 2.48
CA TRP A 183 7.08 14.53 3.36
C TRP A 183 6.89 16.02 3.07
N GLU A 184 7.18 16.86 4.07
CA GLU A 184 7.09 18.32 3.96
C GLU A 184 7.84 18.88 2.74
N ASP A 185 9.08 18.43 2.52
CA ASP A 185 9.92 18.82 1.37
C ASP A 185 9.31 18.44 0.01
N SER A 186 8.52 17.37 -0.02
CA SER A 186 7.81 16.93 -1.22
C SER A 186 6.61 17.81 -1.51
N LEU A 187 5.94 18.34 -0.48
CA LEU A 187 4.83 19.29 -0.64
C LEU A 187 5.32 20.62 -1.21
N GLU A 188 6.47 21.10 -0.75
CA GLU A 188 7.08 22.36 -1.23
C GLU A 188 7.37 22.29 -2.73
N ARG A 189 7.85 21.14 -3.23
CA ARG A 189 8.10 20.91 -4.66
C ARG A 189 6.85 20.78 -5.51
N LEU A 190 5.70 20.55 -4.89
CA LEU A 190 4.45 20.30 -5.58
C LEU A 190 3.59 21.56 -5.77
N GLU A 191 4.12 22.77 -5.55
CA GLU A 191 3.53 24.12 -5.78
C GLU A 191 2.00 24.21 -6.00
N ASN A 192 1.27 24.98 -5.20
CA ASN A 192 -0.20 25.18 -5.34
C ASN A 192 -1.02 23.89 -5.24
N PHE A 193 -0.78 23.10 -4.19
CA PHE A 193 -1.69 22.03 -3.77
C PHE A 193 -2.66 22.60 -2.72
N GLU A 194 -3.95 22.64 -3.05
CA GLU A 194 -5.02 23.27 -2.22
C GLU A 194 -5.77 22.25 -1.34
N GLU A 195 -5.42 20.98 -1.45
CA GLU A 195 -6.06 19.87 -0.77
C GLU A 195 -5.84 19.89 0.75
N GLU A 196 -6.84 19.41 1.48
CA GLU A 196 -6.77 19.30 2.93
C GLU A 196 -5.62 18.36 3.35
N LYS A 197 -4.79 18.83 4.27
CA LYS A 197 -3.62 18.10 4.76
C LYS A 197 -3.46 18.22 6.27
N TRP A 198 -3.02 17.15 6.90
CA TRP A 198 -2.67 17.13 8.33
C TRP A 198 -1.45 16.27 8.58
N LYS A 199 -0.74 16.53 9.68
CA LYS A 199 0.41 15.71 10.08
C LYS A 199 -0.05 14.28 10.38
N MET A 200 0.63 13.30 9.79
CA MET A 200 0.38 11.88 10.03
C MET A 200 0.58 11.52 11.50
N ARG A 201 1.59 12.13 12.14
CA ARG A 201 1.85 12.08 13.58
C ARG A 201 2.53 13.37 14.01
N GLU A 202 2.31 13.80 15.25
CA GLU A 202 2.78 15.09 15.78
C GLU A 202 4.29 15.31 15.62
N LYS A 203 5.10 14.24 15.82
CA LYS A 203 6.57 14.28 15.76
C LYS A 203 7.17 13.90 14.41
N VAL A 204 6.37 13.80 13.35
CA VAL A 204 6.83 13.41 12.01
C VAL A 204 6.40 14.47 10.99
N ASN A 205 7.36 15.01 10.25
CA ASN A 205 7.09 15.97 9.15
C ASN A 205 6.61 15.26 7.88
N LYS A 206 5.63 14.38 8.06
CA LYS A 206 4.94 13.65 7.00
C LYS A 206 3.46 13.91 7.13
N TYR A 207 2.84 14.32 6.04
CA TYR A 207 1.46 14.75 5.98
C TYR A 207 0.61 13.71 5.24
N ASN A 208 -0.60 13.48 5.72
CA ASN A 208 -1.65 12.87 4.91
C ASN A 208 -2.31 13.99 4.12
N MET A 209 -2.58 13.74 2.85
CA MET A 209 -3.34 14.62 1.98
C MET A 209 -4.55 13.88 1.48
N VAL A 210 -5.74 14.44 1.66
CA VAL A 210 -6.97 13.82 1.15
C VAL A 210 -7.18 14.25 -0.29
N LEU A 211 -7.40 13.26 -1.13
CA LEU A 211 -7.83 13.46 -2.50
C LEU A 211 -9.35 13.36 -2.52
N ASN A 212 -9.99 14.30 -3.23
CA ASN A 212 -11.45 14.41 -3.29
C ASN A 212 -12.02 14.07 -4.67
N ASP A 213 -11.19 14.04 -5.70
CA ASP A 213 -11.58 13.71 -7.07
C ASP A 213 -10.56 12.76 -7.73
N ARG A 214 -10.88 12.29 -8.94
CA ARG A 214 -9.99 11.44 -9.76
C ARG A 214 -9.35 10.28 -8.97
N ILE A 215 -10.12 9.66 -8.07
CA ILE A 215 -9.70 8.47 -7.34
C ILE A 215 -10.32 7.26 -8.00
N SER A 216 -9.51 6.23 -8.24
CA SER A 216 -10.04 4.94 -8.67
C SER A 216 -10.84 4.27 -7.55
N ILE A 217 -12.05 3.84 -7.86
CA ILE A 217 -12.94 3.11 -6.94
C ILE A 217 -13.03 1.61 -7.28
N SER A 218 -12.41 1.20 -8.39
CA SER A 218 -12.39 -0.17 -8.88
C SER A 218 -10.96 -0.65 -9.13
N PRO A 219 -10.70 -1.97 -9.11
CA PRO A 219 -9.39 -2.50 -9.47
C PRO A 219 -9.02 -2.13 -10.90
N SER A 220 -7.74 -1.88 -11.16
CA SER A 220 -7.24 -1.51 -12.49
C SER A 220 -6.20 -2.54 -12.98
N PRO A 221 -6.22 -2.92 -14.28
CA PRO A 221 -5.22 -3.81 -14.87
C PRO A 221 -3.81 -3.25 -14.70
N LEU A 222 -2.88 -4.04 -14.19
CA LEU A 222 -1.49 -3.66 -14.02
C LEU A 222 -0.78 -3.68 -15.37
N ARG A 223 -0.32 -2.50 -15.81
CA ARG A 223 0.46 -2.35 -17.05
C ARG A 223 1.95 -2.49 -16.82
N LYS A 224 2.50 -1.76 -15.84
CA LYS A 224 3.96 -1.68 -15.64
C LYS A 224 4.35 -1.29 -14.22
N ILE A 225 5.51 -1.78 -13.78
CA ILE A 225 6.11 -1.43 -12.49
C ILE A 225 7.44 -0.72 -12.73
N TYR A 226 7.58 0.48 -12.17
CA TYR A 226 8.82 1.24 -12.15
C TYR A 226 9.45 1.24 -10.77
N VAL A 227 10.73 0.88 -10.69
CA VAL A 227 11.51 0.93 -9.45
C VAL A 227 12.42 2.14 -9.47
N LEU A 228 12.09 3.13 -8.63
CA LEU A 228 12.81 4.38 -8.53
C LEU A 228 14.12 4.19 -7.74
N LYS A 229 15.21 4.71 -8.31
CA LYS A 229 16.52 4.83 -7.67
C LYS A 229 17.06 6.25 -7.83
N GLN A 230 17.72 6.73 -6.79
CA GLN A 230 18.52 7.95 -6.87
C GLN A 230 19.95 7.59 -7.29
N LYS A 231 20.55 8.41 -8.15
CA LYS A 231 21.92 8.27 -8.59
C LYS A 231 22.55 9.66 -8.76
N GLN A 232 23.86 9.75 -8.56
CA GLN A 232 24.62 10.95 -8.90
C GLN A 232 24.79 11.02 -10.43
N THR A 233 23.75 11.53 -11.08
CA THR A 233 23.63 11.70 -12.53
C THR A 233 22.86 13.00 -12.80
N ASN A 234 22.96 13.51 -14.02
CA ASN A 234 22.20 14.67 -14.48
C ASN A 234 21.02 14.28 -15.39
N THR A 235 20.90 13.00 -15.76
CA THR A 235 19.85 12.51 -16.64
C THR A 235 18.92 11.52 -15.94
N ILE A 236 17.68 11.47 -16.42
CA ILE A 236 16.72 10.43 -16.05
C ILE A 236 16.87 9.29 -17.06
N ASN A 237 17.17 8.09 -16.57
CA ASN A 237 17.30 6.91 -17.42
C ASN A 237 16.31 5.84 -16.97
N ILE A 238 15.61 5.23 -17.93
CA ILE A 238 14.69 4.12 -17.70
C ILE A 238 15.28 2.87 -18.35
N ASN A 239 15.55 1.86 -17.53
CA ASN A 239 16.19 0.63 -17.99
C ASN A 239 15.26 -0.56 -17.69
N PRO A 240 14.85 -1.35 -18.69
CA PRO A 240 14.06 -2.55 -18.47
C PRO A 240 14.85 -3.61 -17.69
N ILE A 241 14.15 -4.38 -16.86
CA ILE A 241 14.71 -5.47 -16.06
C ILE A 241 14.14 -6.79 -16.59
N TYR A 242 15.02 -7.77 -16.76
CA TYR A 242 14.69 -9.05 -17.37
C TYR A 242 15.01 -10.23 -16.44
N GLY A 243 14.38 -11.38 -16.73
CA GLY A 243 14.67 -12.64 -16.07
C GLY A 243 14.50 -12.62 -14.54
N SER A 244 15.34 -13.38 -13.85
CA SER A 244 15.29 -13.56 -12.39
C SER A 244 15.56 -12.26 -11.60
N GLN A 245 16.20 -11.27 -12.20
CA GLN A 245 16.41 -9.96 -11.58
C GLN A 245 15.08 -9.26 -11.26
N LYS A 246 14.01 -9.50 -12.05
CA LYS A 246 12.67 -8.98 -11.75
C LYS A 246 12.15 -9.52 -10.42
N VAL A 247 12.26 -10.83 -10.20
CA VAL A 247 11.80 -11.49 -8.96
C VAL A 247 12.52 -10.93 -7.75
N GLU A 248 13.86 -10.86 -7.79
CA GLU A 248 14.65 -10.33 -6.68
C GLU A 248 14.28 -8.87 -6.38
N LEU A 249 14.14 -8.06 -7.43
CA LEU A 249 13.83 -6.64 -7.31
C LEU A 249 12.45 -6.44 -6.67
N LEU A 250 11.42 -7.13 -7.16
CA LEU A 250 10.06 -7.04 -6.64
C LEU A 250 9.94 -7.62 -5.21
N LEU A 251 10.66 -8.70 -4.90
CA LEU A 251 10.73 -9.25 -3.54
C LEU A 251 11.25 -8.20 -2.54
N ARG A 252 12.27 -7.42 -2.92
CA ARG A 252 12.79 -6.32 -2.09
C ARG A 252 11.80 -5.17 -1.94
N GLN A 253 10.92 -4.97 -2.92
CA GLN A 253 9.88 -3.93 -2.92
C GLN A 253 8.60 -4.34 -2.20
N THR A 254 8.53 -5.59 -1.73
CA THR A 254 7.35 -6.11 -1.06
C THR A 254 7.17 -5.46 0.30
N PHE A 255 5.94 -5.00 0.54
CA PHE A 255 5.61 -4.25 1.74
C PHE A 255 5.86 -5.10 2.98
N ARG A 256 6.85 -4.69 3.79
CA ARG A 256 7.26 -5.38 5.03
C ARG A 256 7.43 -6.89 4.84
N ILE A 257 8.18 -7.31 3.82
CA ILE A 257 8.42 -8.72 3.46
C ILE A 257 8.73 -9.67 4.64
N LYS A 258 9.34 -9.18 5.73
CA LYS A 258 9.57 -9.99 6.94
C LYS A 258 8.29 -10.57 7.55
N LEU A 259 7.14 -9.91 7.36
CA LEU A 259 5.83 -10.38 7.80
C LEU A 259 5.36 -11.62 7.06
N LEU A 260 5.81 -11.82 5.82
CA LEU A 260 5.48 -13.01 5.04
C LEU A 260 5.91 -14.30 5.76
N LYS A 261 6.95 -14.23 6.59
CA LYS A 261 7.33 -15.31 7.50
C LYS A 261 6.32 -15.41 8.64
N GLY A 262 5.59 -16.51 8.72
CA GLY A 262 4.61 -16.76 9.78
C GLY A 262 3.16 -16.57 9.39
N ILE A 263 2.86 -15.79 8.35
CA ILE A 263 1.48 -15.51 7.94
C ILE A 263 0.82 -16.68 7.16
N GLY A 264 1.57 -17.72 6.79
CA GLY A 264 1.03 -18.93 6.15
C GLY A 264 0.77 -18.82 4.64
N SER A 265 1.01 -17.66 4.02
CA SER A 265 0.78 -17.43 2.59
C SER A 265 2.04 -17.43 1.72
N GLN A 266 3.18 -17.89 2.25
CA GLN A 266 4.48 -17.87 1.57
C GLN A 266 4.44 -18.47 0.17
N LYS A 267 3.91 -19.69 0.05
CA LYS A 267 3.84 -20.40 -1.24
C LYS A 267 3.04 -19.60 -2.27
N ASN A 268 1.80 -19.24 -1.92
CA ASN A 268 0.90 -18.48 -2.81
C ASN A 268 1.52 -17.14 -3.23
N TYR A 269 2.17 -16.45 -2.28
CA TYR A 269 2.89 -15.22 -2.56
C TYR A 269 4.04 -15.43 -3.56
N PHE A 270 4.90 -16.43 -3.36
CA PHE A 270 6.03 -16.68 -4.25
C PHE A 270 5.58 -17.15 -5.64
N ASP A 271 4.52 -17.97 -5.70
CA ASP A 271 3.92 -18.39 -6.96
C ASP A 271 3.38 -17.16 -7.72
N LEU A 272 2.61 -16.30 -7.05
CA LEU A 272 2.08 -15.06 -7.64
C LEU A 272 3.20 -14.11 -8.10
N LEU A 273 4.24 -13.92 -7.28
CA LEU A 273 5.41 -13.11 -7.63
C LEU A 273 6.13 -13.65 -8.86
N ASN A 274 6.34 -14.96 -8.93
CA ASN A 274 7.01 -15.61 -10.05
C ASN A 274 6.22 -15.45 -11.35
N HIS A 275 4.90 -15.65 -11.32
CA HIS A 275 4.03 -15.43 -12.48
C HIS A 275 4.02 -13.95 -12.90
N LEU A 276 3.78 -13.04 -11.96
CA LEU A 276 3.76 -11.60 -12.22
C LEU A 276 5.08 -11.11 -12.83
N SER A 277 6.22 -11.63 -12.37
CA SER A 277 7.54 -11.25 -12.90
C SER A 277 7.76 -11.66 -14.36
N LYS A 278 7.03 -12.66 -14.86
CA LYS A 278 7.10 -13.10 -16.26
C LYS A 278 6.22 -12.23 -17.13
N ASP A 279 5.01 -11.95 -16.66
CA ASP A 279 3.94 -11.35 -17.46
C ASP A 279 3.98 -9.82 -17.45
N ILE A 280 4.49 -9.20 -16.38
CA ILE A 280 4.53 -7.74 -16.21
C ILE A 280 5.93 -7.19 -16.51
N GLU A 281 5.96 -6.08 -17.26
CA GLU A 281 7.16 -5.29 -17.45
C GLU A 281 7.60 -4.60 -16.15
N VAL A 282 8.90 -4.67 -15.89
CA VAL A 282 9.52 -3.97 -14.77
C VAL A 282 10.70 -3.17 -15.30
N SER A 283 10.78 -1.89 -14.94
CA SER A 283 11.90 -1.02 -15.31
C SER A 283 12.44 -0.31 -14.09
N VAL A 284 13.74 -0.03 -14.07
CA VAL A 284 14.37 0.84 -13.08
C VAL A 284 14.44 2.25 -13.66
N ILE A 285 13.89 3.21 -12.92
CA ILE A 285 14.09 4.63 -13.19
C ILE A 285 15.25 5.11 -12.32
N GLU A 286 16.36 5.47 -12.93
CA GLU A 286 17.45 6.18 -12.27
C GLU A 286 17.24 7.69 -12.47
N ARG A 287 17.11 8.44 -11.37
CA ARG A 287 16.94 9.89 -11.40
C ARG A 287 18.01 10.63 -10.59
N PRO A 288 18.32 11.90 -10.92
CA PRO A 288 19.24 12.73 -10.15
C PRO A 288 18.85 12.86 -8.68
N THR A 289 19.83 12.95 -7.79
CA THR A 289 19.58 13.10 -6.34
C THR A 289 18.95 14.45 -5.98
N GLN A 290 19.44 15.56 -6.58
CA GLN A 290 19.10 16.93 -6.18
C GLN A 290 18.76 17.90 -7.34
N THR A 291 18.82 17.46 -8.61
CA THR A 291 18.69 18.34 -9.78
C THR A 291 17.84 17.71 -10.88
N PHE A 292 16.52 17.88 -10.83
CA PHE A 292 15.59 17.62 -11.95
C PHE A 292 14.23 18.27 -11.68
N GLN A 293 13.48 18.60 -12.72
CA GLN A 293 12.08 19.00 -12.57
C GLN A 293 11.22 17.75 -12.43
N LEU A 294 10.27 17.76 -11.50
CA LEU A 294 9.37 16.60 -11.30
C LEU A 294 8.58 16.28 -12.58
N ASP A 295 8.28 17.30 -13.39
CA ASP A 295 7.66 17.16 -14.71
C ASP A 295 8.52 16.39 -15.70
N ASP A 296 9.85 16.50 -15.66
CA ASP A 296 10.75 15.72 -16.51
C ASP A 296 10.60 14.23 -16.23
N LEU A 297 10.41 13.86 -14.96
CA LEU A 297 10.21 12.49 -14.53
C LEU A 297 8.84 11.95 -14.95
N VAL A 298 7.78 12.76 -14.87
CA VAL A 298 6.47 12.40 -15.40
C VAL A 298 6.54 12.17 -16.91
N ASN A 299 7.16 13.10 -17.65
CA ASN A 299 7.31 13.01 -19.10
C ASN A 299 8.14 11.78 -19.52
N ALA A 300 9.21 11.47 -18.79
CA ALA A 300 10.02 10.27 -19.05
C ALA A 300 9.19 8.98 -18.92
N VAL A 301 8.34 8.87 -17.90
CA VAL A 301 7.43 7.73 -17.72
C VAL A 301 6.39 7.66 -18.85
N LEU A 302 5.74 8.78 -19.18
CA LEU A 302 4.74 8.82 -20.26
C LEU A 302 5.35 8.44 -21.62
N ASN A 303 6.54 8.94 -21.94
CA ASN A 303 7.25 8.60 -23.16
C ASN A 303 7.61 7.10 -23.21
N ASP A 304 8.09 6.52 -22.10
CA ASP A 304 8.41 5.08 -22.04
C ASP A 304 7.17 4.19 -22.22
N LEU A 305 6.02 4.61 -21.67
CA LEU A 305 4.75 3.92 -21.88
C LEU A 305 4.26 4.02 -23.33
N ASN A 306 4.49 5.14 -24.00
CA ASN A 306 4.08 5.35 -25.40
C ASN A 306 4.99 4.61 -26.40
N CYS A 307 6.27 4.43 -26.09
CA CYS A 307 7.20 3.65 -26.92
C CYS A 307 6.97 2.14 -26.83
N ASN A 308 6.33 1.66 -25.76
CA ASN A 308 5.94 0.27 -25.56
C ASN A 308 4.41 0.17 -25.35
N PRO A 309 3.60 0.40 -26.40
CA PRO A 309 2.17 0.12 -26.32
C PRO A 309 2.02 -1.40 -26.31
N ASN A 310 1.77 -1.97 -25.13
CA ASN A 310 1.38 -3.38 -24.98
C ASN A 310 0.21 -3.73 -25.90
#